data_AF-A0A0Q4RAC9-F1
#
_entry.id   AF-A0A0Q4RAC9-F1
#
_cell.length_a   1.000
_cell.length_b   1.000
_cell.length_c   1.000
_cell.angle_alpha   90.00
_cell.angle_beta   90.00
_cell.angle_gamma   90.00
#
_symmetry.space_group_name_H-M   'P 1'
#
loop_
_entity.id
_entity.type
_entity.pdbx_description
1 polymer ?
#
loop_
_entity_poly.entity_id
_entity_poly.type
_entity_poly.pdbx_seq_one_letter_code
_entity_poly.pdbx_strand_id
1 'polypeptide(L)' 'MEPAVPHNINYELLTEIELAVASRAKTAVERRSHLDQAAVYATLGEKYRDERALLVLAA' A
#
# COMPACT_ATOMS: atom_id res chain seq x y z
N MET A 1 14.85 -18.91 -1.94
CA MET A 1 13.42 -19.16 -2.19
C MET A 1 12.76 -17.80 -2.06
N GLU A 2 12.48 -17.11 -3.17
CA GLU A 2 11.80 -15.82 -3.06
C GLU A 2 10.41 -16.06 -2.49
N PRO A 3 10.00 -15.33 -1.43
CA PRO A 3 8.64 -15.44 -0.94
C PRO A 3 7.72 -15.01 -2.08
N ALA A 4 6.87 -15.92 -2.55
CA ALA A 4 5.83 -15.62 -3.51
C ALA A 4 4.89 -14.61 -2.86
N VAL A 5 5.15 -13.32 -3.09
CA VAL A 5 4.26 -12.24 -2.67
C VAL A 5 2.92 -12.54 -3.34
N PRO A 6 1.81 -12.65 -2.58
CA PRO A 6 0.50 -12.91 -3.16
C PRO A 6 0.26 -11.88 -4.27
N HIS A 7 0.04 -12.35 -5.50
CA HIS A 7 -0.10 -11.49 -6.68
C HIS A 7 -1.42 -10.67 -6.66
N ASN A 8 -2.12 -10.59 -5.52
CA ASN A 8 -3.39 -9.91 -5.36
C ASN A 8 -3.42 -8.88 -4.23
N ILE A 9 -2.28 -8.51 -3.62
CA ILE A 9 -2.31 -7.49 -2.57
C ILE A 9 -2.79 -6.18 -3.18
N ASN A 10 -3.97 -5.74 -2.77
CA ASN A 10 -4.53 -4.45 -3.16
C ASN A 10 -3.99 -3.36 -2.24
N TYR A 11 -2.84 -2.80 -2.62
CA TYR A 11 -2.18 -1.74 -1.87
C TYR A 11 -2.98 -0.43 -1.82
N GLU A 12 -3.84 -0.14 -2.82
CA GLU A 12 -4.75 1.01 -2.74
C GLU A 12 -5.75 0.84 -1.59
N LEU A 13 -6.40 -0.32 -1.51
CA LEU A 13 -7.32 -0.63 -0.42
C LEU A 13 -6.64 -0.59 0.96
N LEU A 14 -5.41 -1.12 1.05
CA LEU A 14 -4.64 -1.05 2.31
C LEU A 14 -4.31 0.40 2.68
N THR A 15 -3.96 1.24 1.71
CA THR A 15 -3.74 2.68 1.93
C THR A 15 -5.00 3.34 2.49
N GLU A 16 -6.16 3.09 1.89
CA GLU A 16 -7.44 3.64 2.33
C GLU A 16 -7.81 3.20 3.75
N ILE A 17 -7.59 1.92 4.08
CA ILE A 17 -7.82 1.39 5.42
C ILE A 17 -6.94 2.12 6.44
N GLU A 18 -5.64 2.26 6.18
CA GLU A 18 -4.72 2.93 7.11
C GLU A 18 -5.08 4.41 7.30
N LEU A 19 -5.48 5.12 6.24
CA LEU A 19 -5.97 6.50 6.34
C LEU A 19 -7.25 6.59 7.17
N ALA A 20 -8.18 5.66 6.97
CA ALA A 20 -9.42 5.60 7.75
C ALA A 20 -9.14 5.32 9.24
N VAL A 21 -8.18 4.44 9.56
CA VAL A 21 -7.76 4.17 10.94
C VAL A 21 -7.05 5.39 11.53
N ALA A 22 -6.12 6.03 10.80
CA ALA A 22 -5.44 7.25 11.23
C ALA A 22 -6.43 8.38 11.61
N SER A 23 -7.52 8.51 10.85
CA SER A 23 -8.57 9.51 11.13
C SER A 23 -9.30 9.27 12.46
N ARG A 24 -9.30 8.02 12.93
CA ARG A 24 -9.96 7.58 14.17
C ARG A 24 -8.99 7.32 15.33
N ALA A 25 -7.69 7.47 15.09
CA ALA A 25 -6.64 7.22 16.08
C ALA A 25 -6.81 8.12 17.31
N LYS A 26 -6.63 7.53 18.50
CA LYS A 26 -6.85 8.20 19.79
C LYS A 26 -5.67 9.05 20.21
N THR A 27 -4.48 8.76 19.67
CA THR A 27 -3.24 9.48 19.99
C THR A 27 -2.54 9.97 18.73
N ALA A 28 -1.74 11.03 18.88
CA ALA A 28 -0.92 11.54 17.79
C ALA A 28 0.14 10.52 17.32
N VAL A 29 0.66 9.68 18.24
CA VAL A 29 1.65 8.64 17.93
C VAL A 29 1.01 7.53 17.09
N GLU A 30 -0.16 7.04 17.50
CA GLU A 30 -0.93 6.04 16.74
C GLU A 30 -1.30 6.57 15.35
N ARG A 31 -1.82 7.81 15.28
CA ARG A 31 -2.12 8.46 13.99
C ARG A 31 -0.89 8.51 13.09
N ARG A 32 0.27 8.90 13.63
CA ARG A 32 1.52 8.99 12.85
C ARG A 32 1.91 7.63 12.30
N SER A 33 1.87 6.58 13.12
CA SER A 33 2.18 5.21 12.70
C SER A 33 1.31 4.75 11.52
N HIS A 34 0.00 5.03 11.56
CA HIS A 34 -0.91 4.68 10.46
C HIS A 34 -0.67 5.52 9.21
N LEU A 35 -0.33 6.80 9.35
CA LEU A 35 0.03 7.64 8.19
C LEU A 35 1.34 7.19 7.54
N ASP A 36 2.34 6.80 8.32
CA ASP A 36 3.59 6.27 7.80
C ASP A 36 3.34 4.96 7.04
N GLN A 37 2.47 4.09 7.55
CA GLN A 37 2.10 2.84 6.88
C GLN A 37 1.28 3.08 5.60
N ALA A 38 0.35 4.05 5.62
CA ALA A 38 -0.40 4.46 4.43
C ALA A 38 0.55 4.94 3.31
N ALA A 39 1.60 5.69 3.66
CA ALA A 39 2.60 6.14 2.68
C ALA A 39 3.38 4.97 2.07
N VAL A 40 3.73 3.96 2.88
CA VAL A 40 4.37 2.73 2.38
C VAL A 40 3.45 2.00 1.40
N TYR A 41 2.18 1.80 1.74
CA TYR A 41 1.23 1.13 0.85
C TYR A 41 0.96 1.91 -0.43
N ALA A 42 0.85 3.24 -0.37
CA ALA A 42 0.68 4.06 -1.57
C ALA A 42 1.87 3.88 -2.54
N THR A 43 3.09 3.93 -2.00
CA THR A 43 4.34 3.74 -2.77
C THR A 43 4.42 2.35 -3.41
N LEU A 44 4.05 1.30 -2.65
CA LEU A 44 4.01 -0.06 -3.19
C LEU A 44 2.94 -0.20 -4.28
N GLY A 45 1.77 0.41 -4.09
CA GLY A 45 0.69 0.41 -5.07
C GLY A 45 1.09 1.04 -6.41
N GLU A 46 1.83 2.16 -6.38
CA GLU A 46 2.39 2.78 -7.58
C GLU A 46 3.40 1.86 -8.27
N LYS A 47 4.39 1.36 -7.52
CA LYS A 47 5.44 0.45 -8.05
C LYS A 47 4.84 -0.76 -8.77
N TYR A 48 3.88 -1.45 -8.13
CA TYR A 48 3.29 -2.64 -8.72
C TYR A 48 2.31 -2.33 -9.86
N ARG A 49 1.71 -1.14 -9.91
CA ARG A 49 0.92 -0.70 -11.07
C ARG A 49 1.82 -0.47 -12.29
N ASP A 50 2.97 0.17 -12.09
CA ASP A 50 3.94 0.43 -13.14
C ASP A 50 4.57 -0.87 -13.67
N GLU A 51 4.97 -1.78 -12.78
CA GLU A 51 5.48 -3.11 -13.17
C GLU A 51 4.44 -3.89 -13.98
N ARG A 52 3.16 -3.84 -13.59
CA ARG A 52 2.07 -4.47 -14.34
C ARG A 52 1.85 -3.80 -15.70
N ALA A 53 1.96 -2.47 -15.79
CA ALA A 53 1.83 -1.75 -17.05
C ALA A 53 2.97 -2.11 -18.02
N LEU A 54 4.21 -2.23 -17.52
CA LEU A 54 5.36 -2.66 -18.30
C LEU A 54 5.21 -4.10 -18.81
N LEU A 55 4.68 -5.01 -17.99
CA LEU A 55 4.41 -6.39 -18.39
C LEU A 55 3.33 -6.49 -19.48
N VAL A 56 2.30 -5.63 -19.45
CA VAL A 56 1.25 -5.59 -20.48
C VAL A 56 1.75 -5.00 -21.80
N LEU A 57 2.65 -4.02 -21.76
CA LEU A 57 3.22 -3.42 -22.97
C LEU A 57 4.28 -4.29 -23.67
N ALA A 58 4.84 -5.27 -22.96
CA ALA A 58 5.85 -6.20 -23.48
C ALA A 58 5.27 -7.51 -24.07
N ALA A 59 3.94 -7.69 -24.04
CA ALA A 59 3.21 -8.87 -24.53
C ALA A 59 2.45 -8.58 -25.83
#